data_AF-A0A523IIC7-F1
#
_entry.id   AF-A0A523IIC7-F1
#
_cell.length_a   1.000
_cell.length_b   1.000
_cell.length_c   1.000
_cell.angle_alpha   90.00
_cell.angle_beta   90.00
_cell.angle_gamma   90.00
#
_symmetry.space_group_name_H-M   'P 1'
#
loop_
_entity.id
_entity.type
_entity.pdbx_description
1 polymer ?
#
loop_
_entity_poly.entity_id
_entity_poly.type
_entity_poly.pdbx_seq_one_letter_code
_entity_poly.pdbx_strand_id
1 'polypeptide(L)'
;MKRKLVLLLILSLTCSVLFSFAGERGAKLATTANDLSGDGQKIVDFLLDDWGQRMHSTSISLAMENLGMKPNDAVRLEVGEHFRAHTDLANNLKWWGTNNYILSNDEKLIAKYLINTYTDKKRIPELKELSKEVGIPESALKGQLNLMAQAGLLQASSTEKLGYVLADKFTTWGGPFRYNFHTIRQEGTKAFDVW
;
A
#
# COMPACT_ATOMS: atom_id res chain seq x y z
N MET A 1 -74.42 -11.57 22.06
CA MET A 1 -74.45 -13.00 22.38
C MET A 1 -73.46 -13.74 21.48
N LYS A 2 -72.50 -14.42 22.10
CA LYS A 2 -71.81 -15.68 21.71
C LYS A 2 -71.29 -15.86 20.26
N ARG A 3 -69.95 -15.71 20.15
CA ARG A 3 -68.94 -16.55 19.47
C ARG A 3 -69.44 -17.64 18.51
N LYS A 4 -68.81 -17.74 17.33
CA LYS A 4 -68.17 -18.99 16.87
C LYS A 4 -66.91 -18.71 16.05
N LEU A 5 -65.84 -19.32 16.54
CA LEU A 5 -64.49 -19.43 16.03
C LEU A 5 -64.50 -20.51 14.94
N VAL A 6 -63.92 -20.27 13.77
CA VAL A 6 -63.46 -21.35 12.88
C VAL A 6 -62.03 -21.05 12.49
N LEU A 7 -61.15 -21.89 13.03
CA LEU A 7 -59.74 -22.02 12.71
C LEU A 7 -59.65 -22.83 11.39
N LEU A 8 -58.92 -22.36 10.38
CA LEU A 8 -58.38 -23.26 9.37
C LEU A 8 -56.96 -22.82 8.97
N LEU A 9 -56.07 -23.81 9.06
CA LEU A 9 -54.63 -23.79 8.85
C LEU A 9 -54.24 -23.58 7.37
N ILE A 10 -53.18 -22.80 7.20
CA ILE A 10 -51.98 -23.05 6.35
C ILE A 10 -52.18 -23.36 4.86
N LEU A 11 -51.69 -22.46 4.00
CA LEU A 11 -50.66 -22.84 3.02
C LEU A 11 -49.78 -21.63 2.66
N SER A 12 -48.50 -21.76 3.00
CA SER A 12 -47.39 -20.91 2.58
C SER A 12 -47.17 -21.01 1.08
N LEU A 13 -47.05 -19.88 0.38
CA LEU A 13 -46.24 -19.82 -0.84
C LEU A 13 -45.38 -18.55 -0.80
N THR A 14 -44.10 -18.76 -0.53
CA THR A 14 -43.01 -17.82 -0.66
C THR A 14 -42.80 -17.48 -2.14
N CYS A 15 -42.80 -16.19 -2.49
CA CYS A 15 -42.23 -15.72 -3.75
C CYS A 15 -41.12 -14.73 -3.44
N SER A 16 -39.94 -15.29 -3.17
CA SER A 16 -38.69 -14.57 -3.09
C SER A 16 -38.20 -14.28 -4.50
N VAL A 17 -38.41 -13.07 -5.01
CA VAL A 17 -37.70 -12.61 -6.20
C VAL A 17 -36.36 -12.03 -5.74
N LEU A 18 -35.36 -12.91 -5.63
CA LEU A 18 -33.96 -12.51 -5.50
C LEU A 18 -33.47 -12.15 -6.90
N PHE A 19 -33.17 -10.87 -7.12
CA PHE A 19 -32.38 -10.41 -8.25
C PHE A 19 -30.96 -11.02 -8.14
N SER A 20 -30.68 -12.01 -8.98
CA SER A 20 -29.32 -12.48 -9.24
C SER A 20 -28.63 -11.50 -10.17
N PHE A 21 -27.81 -10.60 -9.61
CA PHE A 21 -26.67 -10.05 -10.35
C PHE A 21 -25.46 -10.93 -10.04
N ALA A 22 -25.31 -11.98 -10.86
CA ALA A 22 -24.05 -12.70 -11.01
C ALA A 22 -23.10 -11.79 -11.81
N GLY A 23 -22.36 -10.95 -11.10
CA GLY A 23 -21.16 -10.30 -11.59
C GLY A 23 -19.95 -10.97 -10.96
N GLU A 24 -19.45 -12.04 -11.58
CA GLU A 24 -18.13 -12.59 -11.28
C GLU A 24 -17.07 -11.52 -11.54
N ARG A 25 -16.55 -10.90 -10.47
CA ARG A 25 -15.23 -10.26 -10.43
C ARG A 25 -14.85 -10.01 -8.97
N GLY A 26 -13.84 -10.73 -8.49
CA GLY A 26 -13.16 -10.41 -7.23
C GLY A 26 -13.19 -11.47 -6.13
N ALA A 27 -13.32 -12.76 -6.44
CA ALA A 27 -13.10 -13.82 -5.45
C ALA A 27 -11.69 -14.43 -5.60
N LYS A 28 -10.64 -13.68 -5.24
CA LYS A 28 -9.38 -14.22 -4.71
C LYS A 28 -8.49 -13.10 -4.18
N LEU A 29 -8.59 -12.81 -2.88
CA LEU A 29 -7.52 -12.41 -1.95
C LEU A 29 -8.18 -12.07 -0.60
N ALA A 30 -8.81 -13.09 -0.02
CA ALA A 30 -9.05 -13.13 1.41
C ALA A 30 -8.27 -14.33 1.95
N THR A 31 -6.95 -14.32 1.72
CA THR A 31 -6.04 -14.99 2.64
C THR A 31 -6.27 -14.29 3.98
N THR A 32 -6.64 -15.05 5.01
CA THR A 32 -6.74 -14.54 6.37
C THR A 32 -5.51 -13.68 6.67
N ALA A 33 -5.74 -12.43 7.05
CA ALA A 33 -4.76 -11.34 7.14
C ALA A 33 -3.64 -11.53 8.19
N ASN A 34 -3.34 -12.76 8.61
CA ASN A 34 -2.41 -13.06 9.69
C ASN A 34 -1.17 -13.86 9.28
N ASP A 35 -1.19 -14.61 8.17
CA ASP A 35 -0.04 -15.45 7.81
C ASP A 35 0.69 -14.86 6.60
N LEU A 36 1.88 -14.31 6.86
CA LEU A 36 2.83 -13.92 5.83
C LEU A 36 3.21 -15.14 4.97
N SER A 37 3.40 -14.90 3.68
CA SER A 37 4.07 -15.83 2.78
C SER A 37 5.48 -16.12 3.26
N GLY A 38 6.05 -17.25 2.84
CA GLY A 38 7.41 -17.63 3.24
C GLY A 38 8.47 -16.59 2.85
N ASP A 39 8.28 -15.87 1.75
CA ASP A 39 9.16 -14.75 1.38
C ASP A 39 8.83 -13.48 2.17
N GLY A 40 7.55 -13.21 2.44
CA GLY A 40 7.14 -12.13 3.33
C GLY A 40 7.75 -12.26 4.72
N GLN A 41 7.74 -13.45 5.31
CA GLN A 41 8.35 -13.72 6.62
C GLN A 41 9.86 -13.46 6.60
N LYS A 42 10.60 -13.94 5.58
CA LYS A 42 12.05 -13.69 5.46
C LYS A 42 12.38 -12.20 5.40
N ILE A 43 11.55 -11.42 4.69
CA ILE A 43 11.73 -9.97 4.57
C ILE A 43 11.47 -9.30 5.92
N VAL A 44 10.40 -9.68 6.63
CA VAL A 44 10.09 -9.16 7.97
C VAL A 44 11.22 -9.47 8.94
N ASP A 45 11.69 -10.72 9.01
CA ASP A 45 12.77 -11.13 9.91
C ASP A 45 14.05 -10.33 9.63
N PHE A 46 14.40 -10.15 8.35
CA PHE A 46 15.55 -9.34 7.94
C PHE A 46 15.41 -7.88 8.38
N LEU A 47 14.24 -7.27 8.16
CA LEU A 47 14.00 -5.87 8.50
C LEU A 47 14.01 -5.63 10.02
N LEU A 48 13.46 -6.55 10.81
CA LEU A 48 13.46 -6.43 12.27
C LEU A 48 14.89 -6.53 12.85
N ASP A 49 15.72 -7.42 12.29
CA ASP A 49 17.15 -7.48 12.65
C ASP A 49 17.89 -6.20 12.23
N ASP A 50 17.70 -5.76 10.98
CA ASP A 50 18.37 -4.57 10.44
C ASP A 50 17.99 -3.30 11.19
N TRP A 51 16.70 -3.07 11.46
CA TRP A 51 16.23 -1.91 12.22
C TRP A 51 16.63 -1.94 13.70
N GLY A 52 17.08 -3.09 14.22
CA GLY A 52 17.75 -3.18 15.51
C GLY A 52 19.12 -2.50 15.53
N GLN A 53 19.71 -2.22 14.37
CA GLN A 53 20.99 -1.53 14.23
C GLN A 53 20.81 -0.01 14.25
N ARG A 54 21.84 0.69 14.74
CA ARG A 54 21.79 2.13 14.96
C ARG A 54 21.64 2.89 13.63
N MET A 55 20.60 3.73 13.54
CA MET A 55 20.24 4.56 12.36
C MET A 55 19.62 3.80 11.19
N HIS A 56 19.50 2.47 11.25
CA HIS A 56 18.99 1.70 10.13
C HIS A 56 17.48 1.87 9.97
N SER A 57 17.03 2.03 8.73
CA SER A 57 15.63 2.25 8.37
C SER A 57 15.34 1.75 6.95
N THR A 58 15.96 0.62 6.60
CA THR A 58 15.87 -0.06 5.31
C THR A 58 14.43 -0.25 4.86
N SER A 59 14.14 0.11 3.61
CA SER A 59 12.87 -0.12 2.94
C SER A 59 12.66 -1.59 2.57
N ILE A 60 11.40 -2.00 2.37
CA ILE A 60 11.06 -3.36 1.97
C ILE A 60 11.73 -3.74 0.64
N SER A 61 11.76 -2.82 -0.33
CA SER A 61 12.44 -3.06 -1.61
C SER A 61 13.95 -3.31 -1.43
N LEU A 62 14.62 -2.53 -0.58
CA LEU A 62 16.05 -2.69 -0.35
C LEU A 62 16.36 -3.99 0.45
N ALA A 63 15.48 -4.38 1.38
CA ALA A 63 15.57 -5.68 2.04
C ALA A 63 15.47 -6.84 1.04
N MET A 64 14.56 -6.77 0.07
CA MET A 64 14.47 -7.77 -1.00
C MET A 64 15.76 -7.87 -1.81
N GLU A 65 16.35 -6.73 -2.20
CA GLU A 65 17.65 -6.69 -2.89
C GLU A 65 18.76 -7.33 -2.05
N ASN A 66 18.83 -6.98 -0.76
CA ASN A 66 19.78 -7.52 0.21
C ASN A 66 19.63 -9.03 0.46
N LEU A 67 18.45 -9.58 0.20
CA LEU A 67 18.15 -11.01 0.25
C LEU A 67 18.33 -11.72 -1.10
N GLY A 68 18.73 -10.99 -2.15
CA GLY A 68 18.87 -11.54 -3.50
C GLY A 68 17.53 -11.91 -4.15
N MET A 69 16.42 -11.35 -3.65
CA MET A 69 15.08 -11.59 -4.19
C MET A 69 14.84 -10.73 -5.43
N LYS A 70 14.06 -11.26 -6.38
CA LYS A 70 13.57 -10.46 -7.50
C LYS A 70 12.50 -9.47 -7.00
N PRO A 71 12.39 -8.27 -7.60
CA PRO A 71 11.31 -7.34 -7.29
C PRO A 71 9.93 -8.02 -7.42
N ASN A 72 9.10 -7.86 -6.38
CA ASN A 72 7.76 -8.44 -6.31
C ASN A 72 6.84 -7.54 -5.48
N ASP A 73 6.00 -6.79 -6.18
CA ASP A 73 5.09 -5.83 -5.57
C ASP A 73 4.03 -6.47 -4.68
N ALA A 74 3.58 -7.70 -5.00
CA ALA A 74 2.58 -8.38 -4.20
C ALA A 74 3.12 -8.73 -2.80
N VAL A 75 4.34 -9.27 -2.73
CA VAL A 75 5.01 -9.57 -1.45
C VAL A 75 5.33 -8.28 -0.70
N ARG A 76 5.74 -7.23 -1.42
CA ARG A 76 6.01 -5.92 -0.81
C ARG A 76 4.76 -5.30 -0.17
N LEU A 77 3.63 -5.37 -0.85
CA LEU A 77 2.34 -4.91 -0.31
C LEU A 77 1.88 -5.78 0.86
N GLU A 78 2.03 -7.10 0.76
CA GLU A 78 1.76 -8.05 1.85
C GLU A 78 2.54 -7.69 3.13
N VAL A 79 3.86 -7.50 3.03
CA VAL A 79 4.71 -7.07 4.16
C VAL A 79 4.29 -5.70 4.68
N GLY A 80 3.93 -4.77 3.79
CA GLY A 80 3.40 -3.46 4.15
C GLY A 80 2.13 -3.53 4.99
N GLU A 81 1.17 -4.37 4.60
CA GLU A 81 -0.06 -4.61 5.38
C GLU A 81 0.23 -5.27 6.72
N HIS A 82 1.15 -6.24 6.76
CA HIS A 82 1.57 -6.86 8.01
C HIS A 82 2.11 -5.82 9.00
N PHE A 83 2.99 -4.92 8.56
CA PHE A 83 3.50 -3.84 9.40
C PHE A 83 2.45 -2.78 9.76
N ARG A 84 1.38 -2.61 8.98
CA ARG A 84 0.27 -1.71 9.34
C ARG A 84 -0.53 -2.29 10.49
N ALA A 85 -0.72 -3.62 10.50
CA ALA A 85 -1.41 -4.34 11.56
C ALA A 85 -0.55 -4.48 12.84
N HIS A 86 0.78 -4.48 12.73
CA HIS A 86 1.70 -4.77 13.84
C HIS A 86 2.76 -3.66 14.02
N THR A 87 2.30 -2.43 14.28
CA THR A 87 3.20 -1.28 14.47
C THR A 87 4.07 -1.35 15.74
N ASP A 88 3.78 -2.31 16.62
CA ASP A 88 4.51 -2.62 17.85
C ASP A 88 5.78 -3.45 17.63
N LEU A 89 5.97 -4.06 16.45
CA LEU A 89 7.13 -4.91 16.16
C LEU A 89 8.47 -4.17 16.19
N ALA A 90 8.48 -2.87 15.85
CA ALA A 90 9.68 -2.07 15.85
C ALA A 90 9.39 -0.59 16.10
N ASN A 91 10.31 0.09 16.80
CA ASN A 91 10.29 1.54 16.97
C ASN A 91 10.22 2.27 15.62
N ASN A 92 10.84 1.71 14.59
CA ASN A 92 10.82 2.25 13.24
C ASN A 92 9.41 2.42 12.68
N LEU A 93 8.52 1.46 12.93
CA LEU A 93 7.12 1.49 12.49
C LEU A 93 6.33 2.51 13.30
N LYS A 94 6.55 2.55 14.62
CA LYS A 94 5.88 3.47 15.54
C LYS A 94 6.20 4.94 15.27
N TRP A 95 7.48 5.27 15.05
CA TRP A 95 7.93 6.66 14.96
C TRP A 95 7.90 7.20 13.54
N TRP A 96 8.28 6.39 12.56
CA TRP A 96 8.33 6.82 11.16
C TRP A 96 7.04 6.52 10.42
N GLY A 97 6.27 5.52 10.84
CA GLY A 97 5.04 5.10 10.18
C GLY A 97 5.29 4.10 9.06
N THR A 98 4.47 3.05 9.00
CA THR A 98 4.65 1.90 8.11
C THR A 98 4.71 2.25 6.62
N ASN A 99 3.92 3.23 6.18
CA ASN A 99 3.80 3.61 4.77
C ASN A 99 5.15 3.97 4.12
N ASN A 100 6.10 4.42 4.93
CA ASN A 100 7.40 4.86 4.45
C ASN A 100 8.36 3.75 4.07
N TYR A 101 8.09 2.52 4.50
CA TYR A 101 8.91 1.35 4.17
C TYR A 101 8.41 0.58 2.95
N ILE A 102 7.17 0.85 2.50
CA ILE A 102 6.57 0.22 1.33
C ILE A 102 7.20 0.75 0.03
N LEU A 103 7.45 2.06 -0.02
CA LEU A 103 8.01 2.71 -1.21
C LEU A 103 9.53 2.55 -1.24
N SER A 104 10.05 2.27 -2.44
CA SER A 104 11.45 2.44 -2.79
C SER A 104 11.84 3.92 -2.82
N ASN A 105 13.14 4.23 -2.93
CA ASN A 105 13.62 5.60 -2.97
C ASN A 105 13.13 6.38 -4.21
N ASP A 106 13.08 5.75 -5.37
CA ASP A 106 12.50 6.35 -6.58
C ASP A 106 11.00 6.66 -6.41
N GLU A 107 10.26 5.73 -5.81
CA GLU A 107 8.83 5.91 -5.53
C GLU A 107 8.58 6.99 -4.48
N LYS A 108 9.47 7.15 -3.49
CA LYS A 108 9.43 8.26 -2.53
C LYS A 108 9.63 9.60 -3.22
N LEU A 109 10.50 9.70 -4.23
CA LEU A 109 10.68 10.93 -5.02
C LEU A 109 9.40 11.28 -5.80
N ILE A 110 8.77 10.29 -6.43
CA ILE A 110 7.47 10.46 -7.09
C ILE A 110 6.42 10.93 -6.10
N ALA A 111 6.27 10.26 -4.96
CA ALA A 111 5.31 10.60 -3.93
C ALA A 111 5.53 12.04 -3.41
N LYS A 112 6.78 12.42 -3.14
CA LYS A 112 7.18 13.78 -2.74
C LYS A 112 6.74 14.80 -3.77
N TYR A 113 7.01 14.56 -5.05
CA TYR A 113 6.64 15.50 -6.12
C TYR A 113 5.12 15.65 -6.27
N LEU A 114 4.38 14.53 -6.23
CA LEU A 114 2.91 14.53 -6.30
C LEU A 114 2.31 15.33 -5.14
N ILE A 115 2.76 15.08 -3.91
CA ILE A 115 2.25 15.72 -2.71
C ILE A 115 2.59 17.21 -2.68
N ASN A 116 3.82 17.59 -3.02
CA ASN A 116 4.22 19.00 -3.05
C ASN A 116 3.48 19.76 -4.15
N THR A 117 3.36 19.18 -5.35
CA THR A 117 2.60 19.79 -6.45
C THR A 117 1.14 20.00 -6.07
N TYR A 118 0.52 19.02 -5.42
CA TYR A 118 -0.86 19.16 -4.94
C TYR A 118 -0.98 20.19 -3.81
N THR A 119 -0.07 20.17 -2.84
CA THR A 119 -0.09 21.10 -1.70
C THR A 119 0.11 22.55 -2.15
N ASP A 120 1.09 22.78 -3.00
CA ASP A 120 1.56 24.12 -3.38
C ASP A 120 0.78 24.69 -4.55
N LYS A 121 0.48 23.87 -5.56
CA LYS A 121 -0.16 24.32 -6.82
C LYS A 121 -1.62 23.92 -6.94
N LYS A 122 -2.17 23.18 -5.96
CA LYS A 122 -3.58 22.72 -5.93
C LYS A 122 -3.99 21.94 -7.19
N ARG A 123 -3.08 21.13 -7.74
CA ARG A 123 -3.32 20.26 -8.90
C ARG A 123 -2.48 18.99 -8.85
N ILE A 124 -2.87 18.00 -9.64
CA ILE A 124 -2.05 16.83 -9.93
C ILE A 124 -1.22 17.10 -11.19
N PRO A 125 0.08 16.73 -11.25
CA PRO A 125 0.88 16.87 -12.46
C PRO A 125 0.46 15.89 -13.55
N GLU A 126 0.70 16.26 -14.81
CA GLU A 126 0.53 15.32 -15.92
C GLU A 126 1.69 14.30 -15.94
N LEU A 127 1.47 13.12 -16.55
CA LEU A 127 2.47 12.05 -16.58
C LEU A 127 3.82 12.49 -17.17
N LYS A 128 3.78 13.30 -18.24
CA LYS A 128 4.98 13.85 -18.90
C LYS A 128 5.73 14.84 -18.01
N GLU A 129 5.00 15.67 -17.24
CA GLU A 129 5.58 16.60 -16.28
C GLU A 129 6.29 15.83 -15.15
N LEU A 130 5.59 14.84 -14.58
CA LEU A 130 6.13 13.97 -13.53
C LEU A 130 7.41 13.25 -14.01
N SER A 131 7.35 12.61 -15.18
CA SER A 131 8.49 11.92 -15.83
C SER A 131 9.72 12.81 -15.94
N LYS A 132 9.52 14.03 -16.46
CA LYS A 132 10.60 14.99 -16.61
C LYS A 132 11.20 15.40 -15.27
N GLU A 133 10.38 15.69 -14.27
CA GLU A 133 10.87 16.17 -12.99
C GLU A 133 11.64 15.09 -12.21
N VAL A 134 11.09 13.88 -12.14
CA VAL A 134 11.69 12.80 -11.35
C VAL A 134 12.77 12.03 -12.12
N GLY A 135 12.93 12.29 -13.42
CA GLY A 135 13.92 11.62 -14.26
C GLY A 135 13.59 10.14 -14.56
N ILE A 136 12.33 9.74 -14.43
CA ILE A 136 11.88 8.35 -14.62
C ILE A 136 11.02 8.25 -15.89
N PRO A 137 11.29 7.32 -16.82
CA PRO A 137 10.49 7.16 -18.03
C PRO A 137 9.00 6.93 -17.76
N GLU A 138 8.13 7.49 -18.60
CA GLU A 138 6.67 7.35 -18.46
C GLU A 138 6.18 5.89 -18.42
N SER A 139 6.88 4.98 -19.10
CA SER A 139 6.59 3.54 -19.08
C SER A 139 6.79 2.91 -17.70
N ALA A 140 7.86 3.30 -16.98
CA ALA A 140 8.15 2.82 -15.64
C ALA A 140 7.22 3.46 -14.59
N LEU A 141 6.90 4.75 -14.76
CA LEU A 141 6.00 5.48 -13.86
C LEU A 141 4.62 4.82 -13.74
N LYS A 142 4.07 4.27 -14.83
CA LYS A 142 2.75 3.62 -14.78
C LYS A 142 2.70 2.47 -13.77
N GLY A 143 3.74 1.64 -13.72
CA GLY A 143 3.85 0.56 -12.74
C GLY A 143 3.92 1.09 -11.31
N GLN A 144 4.77 2.09 -11.08
CA GLN A 144 4.97 2.71 -9.76
C GLN A 144 3.71 3.44 -9.25
N LEU A 145 3.00 4.16 -10.11
CA LEU A 145 1.71 4.78 -9.77
C LEU A 145 0.65 3.74 -9.41
N ASN A 146 0.62 2.62 -10.14
CA ASN A 146 -0.31 1.53 -9.82
C ASN A 146 0.01 0.84 -8.48
N LEU A 147 1.28 0.65 -8.15
CA LEU A 147 1.66 0.22 -6.80
C LEU A 147 1.22 1.24 -5.75
N MET A 148 1.50 2.53 -5.93
CA MET A 148 1.10 3.57 -4.97
C MET A 148 -0.41 3.62 -4.75
N ALA A 149 -1.19 3.34 -5.80
CA ALA A 149 -2.63 3.19 -5.68
C ALA A 149 -3.02 1.98 -4.83
N GLN A 150 -2.43 0.80 -5.09
CA GLN A 150 -2.65 -0.40 -4.27
C GLN A 150 -2.19 -0.21 -2.82
N ALA A 151 -1.10 0.53 -2.62
CA ALA A 151 -0.57 0.83 -1.29
C ALA A 151 -1.40 1.89 -0.56
N GLY A 152 -2.33 2.58 -1.22
CA GLY A 152 -3.24 3.56 -0.61
C GLY A 152 -2.70 5.00 -0.55
N LEU A 153 -1.66 5.34 -1.30
CA LEU A 153 -1.24 6.73 -1.48
C LEU A 153 -2.12 7.44 -2.53
N LEU A 154 -2.51 6.71 -3.58
CA LEU A 154 -3.28 7.22 -4.70
C LEU A 154 -4.65 6.54 -4.79
N GLN A 155 -5.59 7.22 -5.43
CA GLN A 155 -6.86 6.67 -5.85
C GLN A 155 -7.00 6.86 -7.37
N ALA A 156 -7.55 5.86 -8.06
CA ALA A 156 -7.85 5.98 -9.47
C ALA A 156 -8.86 7.12 -9.72
N SER A 157 -8.60 7.91 -10.76
CA SER A 157 -9.45 9.03 -11.18
C SER A 157 -9.65 9.02 -12.69
N SER A 158 -10.90 9.13 -13.12
CA SER A 158 -11.24 9.30 -14.53
C SER A 158 -11.22 10.75 -14.99
N THR A 159 -11.12 11.71 -14.07
CA THR A 159 -11.16 13.15 -14.36
C THR A 159 -9.77 13.75 -14.49
N GLU A 160 -8.77 13.18 -13.81
CA GLU A 160 -7.39 13.63 -13.89
C GLU A 160 -6.63 12.99 -15.06
N LYS A 161 -5.83 13.78 -15.78
CA LYS A 161 -5.01 13.27 -16.89
C LYS A 161 -3.97 12.24 -16.46
N LEU A 162 -3.51 12.29 -15.21
CA LEU A 162 -2.61 11.29 -14.64
C LEU A 162 -3.30 9.93 -14.45
N GLY A 163 -4.64 9.89 -14.42
CA GLY A 163 -5.44 8.72 -14.08
C GLY A 163 -5.54 8.47 -12.57
N TYR A 164 -4.96 9.35 -11.75
CA TYR A 164 -4.90 9.22 -10.29
C TYR A 164 -5.05 10.57 -9.60
N VAL A 165 -5.55 10.54 -8.37
CA VAL A 165 -5.50 11.62 -7.37
C VAL A 165 -4.83 11.11 -6.10
N LEU A 166 -4.42 12.02 -5.22
CA LEU A 166 -4.01 11.64 -3.86
C LEU A 166 -5.21 11.07 -3.09
N ALA A 167 -5.01 9.95 -2.40
CA ALA A 167 -6.03 9.34 -1.57
C ALA A 167 -6.31 10.16 -0.29
N ASP A 168 -7.45 9.89 0.33
CA ASP A 168 -7.73 10.38 1.67
C ASP A 168 -6.60 9.95 2.62
N LYS A 169 -6.09 10.87 3.44
CA LYS A 169 -4.93 10.68 4.34
C LYS A 169 -3.58 10.52 3.65
N PHE A 170 -3.39 11.02 2.42
CA PHE A 170 -2.05 11.11 1.80
C PHE A 170 -1.01 11.81 2.69
N THR A 171 -1.44 12.67 3.62
CA THR A 171 -0.59 13.37 4.59
C THR A 171 0.09 12.45 5.61
N THR A 172 -0.35 11.20 5.72
CA THR A 172 0.30 10.17 6.56
C THR A 172 1.55 9.58 5.90
N TRP A 173 1.83 9.95 4.64
CA TRP A 173 3.00 9.49 3.90
C TRP A 173 4.15 10.51 3.97
N GLY A 174 5.39 10.01 3.95
CA GLY A 174 6.62 10.81 4.01
C GLY A 174 7.23 10.94 5.40
N GLY A 175 6.52 10.51 6.44
CA GLY A 175 6.98 10.53 7.83
C GLY A 175 7.29 11.93 8.37
N PRO A 176 7.84 12.04 9.58
CA PRO A 176 8.25 13.31 10.18
C PRO A 176 9.18 14.17 9.30
N PHE A 177 9.97 13.54 8.42
CA PHE A 177 10.97 14.22 7.60
C PHE A 177 10.61 14.36 6.11
N ARG A 178 9.34 14.18 5.73
CA ARG A 178 8.82 14.51 4.39
C ARG A 178 9.68 14.01 3.22
N TYR A 179 10.00 12.73 3.23
CA TYR A 179 10.78 12.08 2.18
C TYR A 179 12.25 12.50 2.03
N ASN A 180 12.92 12.85 3.14
CA ASN A 180 14.38 12.86 3.18
C ASN A 180 14.85 11.45 3.57
N PHE A 181 15.48 10.77 2.62
CA PHE A 181 15.97 9.41 2.78
C PHE A 181 17.25 9.24 1.97
N HIS A 182 18.17 8.41 2.49
CA HIS A 182 19.41 8.10 1.81
C HIS A 182 19.74 6.62 1.96
N THR A 183 20.22 5.98 0.90
CA THR A 183 20.82 4.65 0.99
C THR A 183 22.31 4.79 1.26
N ILE A 184 22.78 4.15 2.34
CA ILE A 184 24.19 4.07 2.71
C ILE A 184 24.75 2.73 2.25
N ARG A 185 25.95 2.76 1.67
CA ARG A 185 26.74 1.57 1.32
C ARG A 185 28.10 1.70 1.99
N GLN A 186 28.28 0.99 3.11
CA GLN A 186 29.58 0.87 3.75
C GLN A 186 30.31 -0.35 3.18
N GLU A 187 31.63 -0.24 3.01
CA GLU A 187 32.44 -1.34 2.49
C GLU A 187 32.30 -2.59 3.39
N GLY A 188 32.04 -3.73 2.76
CA GLY A 188 31.86 -5.01 3.47
C GLY A 188 30.49 -5.22 4.13
N THR A 189 29.55 -4.27 4.02
CA THR A 189 28.20 -4.43 4.59
C THR A 189 27.11 -4.42 3.51
N LYS A 190 25.93 -4.93 3.88
CA LYS A 190 24.72 -4.73 3.08
C LYS A 190 24.34 -3.25 3.10
N ALA A 191 23.69 -2.80 2.02
CA ALA A 191 23.17 -1.44 1.93
C ALA A 191 22.00 -1.27 2.91
N PHE A 192 21.85 -0.10 3.50
CA PHE A 192 20.72 0.21 4.37
C PHE A 192 20.22 1.62 4.13
N ASP A 193 18.95 1.89 4.43
CA ASP A 193 18.40 3.24 4.34
C ASP A 193 18.53 3.97 5.68
N VAL A 194 18.69 5.29 5.61
CA VAL A 194 18.65 6.22 6.76
C VAL A 194 17.67 7.35 6.47
N TRP A 195 17.14 7.93 7.54
CA TRP A 195 16.25 9.11 7.54
C TRP A 195 17.00 10.38 7.96
#